data_AF-A0A6B2LW17-F1
#
_entry.id   AF-A0A6B2LW17-F1
#
_cell.length_a   1.000
_cell.length_b   1.000
_cell.length_c   1.000
_cell.angle_alpha   90.00
_cell.angle_beta   90.00
_cell.angle_gamma   90.00
#
_symmetry.space_group_name_H-M   'P 1'
#
loop_
_entity.id
_entity.type
_entity.pdbx_description
1 polymer ?
#
loop_
_entity_poly.entity_id
_entity_poly.type
_entity_poly.pdbx_seq_one_letter_code
_entity_poly.pdbx_strand_id
1 'polypeptide(L)' 'MFLELCPTKTALPGRTKQIMCGMSHSMAISDEYEIYSWGAGGQGQLGHGNFGSERIPK' A
#
# COMPACT_ATOMS: atom_id res chain seq x y z
N MET A 1 -1.69 -24.12 11.89
CA MET A 1 -2.77 -23.10 11.97
C MET A 1 -2.79 -22.41 10.61
N PHE A 2 -3.66 -22.85 9.70
CA PHE A 2 -3.80 -22.21 8.39
C PHE A 2 -4.62 -20.94 8.61
N LEU A 3 -3.98 -19.78 8.49
CA LEU A 3 -4.68 -18.50 8.44
C LEU A 3 -5.40 -18.45 7.09
N GLU A 4 -6.69 -18.74 7.11
CA GLU A 4 -7.59 -18.37 6.02
C GLU A 4 -7.51 -16.85 5.85
N LEU A 5 -6.96 -16.39 4.73
CA LEU A 5 -6.87 -14.97 4.41
C LEU A 5 -8.17 -14.54 3.76
N CYS A 6 -9.01 -13.84 4.51
CA CYS A 6 -10.21 -13.21 3.97
C CYS A 6 -9.83 -11.90 3.26
N PRO A 7 -10.39 -11.63 2.06
CA PRO A 7 -10.31 -10.29 1.47
C PRO A 7 -10.78 -9.24 2.50
N THR A 8 -9.90 -8.29 2.82
CA THR A 8 -10.20 -7.19 3.74
C THR A 8 -10.16 -5.88 2.96
N LYS A 9 -11.20 -5.07 3.12
CA LYS A 9 -11.25 -3.74 2.48
C LYS A 9 -10.23 -2.82 3.14
N THR A 10 -9.30 -2.32 2.34
CA THR A 10 -8.41 -1.22 2.74
C THR A 10 -9.01 0.10 2.28
N ALA A 11 -9.03 1.10 3.16
CA ALA A 11 -9.47 2.45 2.81
C ALA A 11 -8.35 3.17 2.04
N LEU A 12 -8.64 3.54 0.79
CA LEU A 12 -7.87 4.49 0.00
C LEU A 12 -8.73 5.73 -0.21
N PRO A 13 -8.16 6.95 -0.15
CA PRO A 13 -8.88 8.15 -0.53
C PRO A 13 -9.24 8.11 -2.03
N GLY A 14 -10.48 8.47 -2.35
CA GLY A 14 -10.96 8.51 -3.72
C GLY A 14 -11.15 7.13 -4.38
N ARG A 15 -11.28 7.13 -5.70
CA ARG A 15 -11.44 5.90 -6.48
C ARG A 15 -10.08 5.40 -6.93
N THR A 16 -9.78 4.13 -6.68
CA THR A 16 -8.56 3.51 -7.18
C THR A 16 -8.62 3.31 -8.69
N LYS A 17 -7.62 3.85 -9.40
CA LYS A 17 -7.42 3.68 -10.84
C LYS A 17 -6.49 2.50 -11.15
N GLN A 18 -5.44 2.31 -10.35
CA GLN A 18 -4.44 1.25 -10.53
C GLN A 18 -3.91 0.74 -9.19
N ILE A 19 -3.49 -0.54 -9.16
CA ILE A 19 -2.84 -1.20 -8.03
C ILE A 19 -1.55 -1.86 -8.51
N MET A 20 -0.51 -1.79 -7.69
CA MET A 20 0.77 -2.47 -7.89
C MET A 20 1.16 -3.19 -6.60
N CYS A 21 1.75 -4.38 -6.73
CA CYS A 21 2.22 -5.17 -5.60
C CYS A 21 3.69 -5.51 -5.80
N GLY A 22 4.51 -5.17 -4.82
CA GLY A 22 5.88 -5.68 -4.70
C GLY A 22 5.93 -6.91 -3.79
N MET A 23 7.15 -7.32 -3.43
CA MET A 23 7.37 -8.51 -2.59
C MET A 23 6.74 -8.40 -1.19
N SER A 24 6.75 -7.21 -0.59
CA SER A 24 6.18 -6.99 0.76
C SER A 24 5.59 -5.57 0.92
N HIS A 25 5.28 -4.91 -0.18
CA HIS A 25 4.64 -3.59 -0.20
C HIS A 25 3.61 -3.53 -1.33
N SER A 26 2.69 -2.59 -1.22
CA SER A 26 1.65 -2.32 -2.19
C SER A 26 1.60 -0.83 -2.48
N MET A 27 1.17 -0.51 -3.69
CA MET A 27 0.93 0.87 -4.11
C MET A 27 -0.40 0.97 -4.84
N ALA A 28 -1.01 2.15 -4.74
CA ALA A 28 -2.24 2.48 -5.45
C ALA A 28 -2.13 3.87 -6.07
N ILE A 29 -2.79 4.05 -7.22
CA ILE A 29 -2.96 5.36 -7.85
C ILE A 29 -4.45 5.68 -7.86
N SER A 30 -4.84 6.83 -7.29
CA SER A 30 -6.22 7.31 -7.33
C SER A 30 -6.58 7.88 -8.71
N ASP A 31 -7.86 8.15 -8.95
CA ASP A 31 -8.34 8.87 -10.12
C ASP A 31 -7.92 10.35 -10.15
N GLU A 32 -7.57 10.91 -8.98
CA GLU A 32 -6.94 12.23 -8.81
C GLU A 32 -5.42 12.20 -8.98
N TYR A 33 -4.84 11.06 -9.36
CA TYR A 33 -3.39 10.85 -9.55
C TYR A 33 -2.54 10.95 -8.28
N GLU A 34 -3.16 10.80 -7.11
CA GLU A 34 -2.43 10.63 -5.86
C GLU A 34 -1.89 9.21 -5.76
N ILE A 35 -0.68 9.08 -5.22
CA ILE A 35 0.00 7.80 -5.05
C ILE A 35 0.00 7.45 -3.57
N TYR A 36 -0.49 6.27 -3.27
CA TYR A 36 -0.49 5.72 -1.92
C TYR A 36 0.42 4.51 -1.85
N SER A 37 1.22 4.39 -0.79
CA SER A 37 2.10 3.23 -0.59
C SER A 37 2.05 2.71 0.86
N TRP A 38 2.05 1.39 1.01
CA TRP A 38 2.04 0.72 2.32
C TRP A 38 2.72 -0.65 2.29
N GLY A 39 3.01 -1.20 3.47
CA GLY A 39 3.74 -2.45 3.68
C GLY A 39 5.14 -2.21 4.25
N ALA A 40 6.08 -3.08 3.91
CA ALA A 40 7.46 -2.99 4.35
C ALA A 40 8.16 -1.78 3.71
N GLY A 41 8.78 -0.93 4.53
CA GLY A 41 9.49 0.28 4.08
C GLY A 41 11.00 0.28 4.34
N GLY A 42 11.57 -0.81 4.85
CA GLY A 42 12.98 -0.90 5.26
C GLY A 42 14.01 -0.67 4.16
N GLN A 43 13.61 -0.65 2.89
CA GLN A 43 14.46 -0.36 1.73
C GLN A 43 14.11 1.00 1.08
N GLY A 44 13.29 1.82 1.74
CA GLY A 44 12.82 3.11 1.21
C GLY A 44 11.78 2.99 0.10
N GLN A 45 11.27 1.78 -0.16
CA GLN A 45 10.35 1.49 -1.28
C GLN A 45 8.99 2.21 -1.18
N LEU A 46 8.64 2.76 -0.02
CA LEU A 46 7.39 3.49 0.17
C LEU A 46 7.49 4.96 -0.28
N GLY A 47 8.70 5.54 -0.33
CA GLY A 47 8.88 6.93 -0.78
C GLY A 47 8.51 8.02 0.24
N HIS A 48 8.25 7.68 1.50
CA HIS A 48 7.82 8.62 2.56
C HIS A 48 8.95 9.46 3.20
N GLY A 49 10.11 9.55 2.55
CA GLY A 49 11.29 10.24 3.08
C GLY A 49 11.95 9.54 4.28
N ASN A 50 11.60 8.29 4.57
CA ASN A 50 12.16 7.48 5.65
C ASN A 50 12.10 5.98 5.31
N PHE A 51 12.66 5.13 6.18
CA PHE A 51 12.72 3.67 6.02
C PHE A 51 11.65 2.91 6.84
N GLY A 52 10.63 3.62 7.33
CA GLY A 52 9.55 3.08 8.15
C GLY A 52 8.55 2.26 7.33
N SER A 53 8.04 1.18 7.93
CA SER A 53 6.93 0.39 7.36
C SER A 53 5.60 1.01 7.71
N GLU A 54 4.64 0.99 6.78
CA GLU A 54 3.30 1.54 6.96
C GLU A 54 2.26 0.43 6.89
N ARG A 55 1.33 0.38 7.84
CA ARG A 55 0.29 -0.67 7.87
C ARG A 55 -0.93 -0.32 7.03
N ILE A 56 -1.08 0.95 6.69
CA ILE A 56 -2.19 1.52 5.94
C ILE A 56 -1.64 2.38 4.80
N PRO A 57 -2.39 2.55 3.70
CA PRO A 57 -1.99 3.44 2.62
C PRO A 57 -1.76 4.86 3.14
N LYS A 58 -0.68 5.47 2.67
CA LYS A 58 -0.27 6.83 2.96
C LYS A 58 0.18 7.52 1.68
#